data_AF-A0A5J4S5B6-F1
#
_entry.id   AF-A0A5J4S5B6-F1
#
_cell.length_a   1.000
_cell.length_b   1.000
_cell.length_c   1.000
_cell.angle_alpha   90.00
_cell.angle_beta   90.00
_cell.angle_gamma   90.00
#
_symmetry.space_group_name_H-M   'P 1'
#
loop_
_entity.id
_entity.type
_entity.pdbx_description
1 polymer ?
#
loop_
_entity_poly.entity_id
_entity_poly.type
_entity_poly.pdbx_seq_one_letter_code
_entity_poly.pdbx_strand_id
1 'polypeptide(L)'
;MLIFAGIDLFAGSTVFAQLSVINNEDTIKQKSIIKQFVRSPAKRAGIAVSEGLAFNLGLNLYGRFVTNVKWAQVTKSSIQYNLTHKLFWDSDGIYINLFAHPYAGGLYFNAARANGFNFWQSILFSVFGSSVWKYFGENQQASINDMIATPIGGIALGEITHRLSHLVLDDSQRGWKRFGNELLAGIISPIDLLALLI
;
A
#
# COMPACT_ATOMS: atom_id res chain seq x y z
N MET A 1 -35.16 -21.09 1.15
CA MET A 1 -35.32 -19.70 0.68
C MET A 1 -34.63 -18.75 1.67
N LEU A 2 -33.30 -18.76 1.73
CA LEU A 2 -32.47 -17.84 2.55
C LEU A 2 -30.96 -17.91 2.22
N ILE A 3 -30.52 -18.81 1.33
CA ILE A 3 -29.10 -19.00 0.99
C ILE A 3 -28.66 -18.13 -0.21
N PHE A 4 -29.58 -17.64 -1.05
CA PHE A 4 -29.23 -16.88 -2.25
C PHE A 4 -29.12 -15.35 -2.05
N ALA A 5 -29.67 -14.79 -0.96
CA ALA A 5 -29.64 -13.34 -0.73
C ALA A 5 -28.28 -12.79 -0.24
N GLY A 6 -27.36 -13.67 0.18
CA GLY A 6 -26.03 -13.27 0.64
C GLY A 6 -25.02 -13.02 -0.49
N ILE A 7 -25.23 -13.59 -1.68
CA ILE A 7 -24.30 -13.48 -2.81
C ILE A 7 -24.45 -12.11 -3.50
N ASP A 8 -25.67 -11.59 -3.60
CA ASP A 8 -25.93 -10.28 -4.22
C ASP A 8 -25.42 -9.10 -3.40
N LEU A 9 -25.28 -9.27 -2.07
CA LEU A 9 -24.72 -8.23 -1.20
C LEU A 9 -23.20 -8.08 -1.34
N PHE A 10 -22.50 -9.13 -1.80
CA PHE A 10 -21.06 -9.08 -2.08
C PHE A 10 -20.73 -8.47 -3.45
N ALA A 11 -21.63 -8.59 -4.43
CA ALA A 11 -21.44 -8.04 -5.77
C ALA A 11 -21.43 -6.50 -5.81
N GLY A 12 -22.05 -5.84 -4.82
CA GLY A 12 -22.05 -4.38 -4.67
C GLY A 12 -20.87 -3.81 -3.90
N SER A 13 -19.98 -4.64 -3.35
CA SER A 13 -18.75 -4.16 -2.71
C SER A 13 -17.77 -3.66 -3.77
N THR A 14 -17.09 -2.54 -3.47
CA THR A 14 -16.11 -1.87 -4.35
C THR A 14 -14.99 -2.79 -4.87
N VAL A 15 -14.85 -3.98 -4.27
CA VAL A 15 -13.92 -5.05 -4.63
C VAL A 15 -14.33 -5.79 -5.92
N PHE A 16 -15.63 -5.94 -6.20
CA PHE A 16 -16.14 -6.59 -7.43
C PHE A 16 -16.58 -5.61 -8.52
N ALA A 17 -16.58 -4.31 -8.24
CA ALA A 17 -16.88 -3.27 -9.23
C ALA A 17 -15.92 -3.33 -10.45
N GLN A 18 -14.73 -3.93 -10.33
CA GLN A 18 -13.87 -4.15 -11.49
C GLN A 18 -14.44 -5.16 -12.50
N LEU A 19 -15.35 -6.06 -12.11
CA LEU A 19 -15.98 -7.03 -13.01
C LEU A 19 -17.37 -6.60 -13.52
N SER A 20 -18.14 -5.81 -12.75
CA SER A 20 -19.53 -5.45 -13.09
C SER A 20 -19.70 -4.19 -13.95
N VAL A 21 -18.62 -3.45 -14.22
CA VAL A 21 -18.63 -2.13 -14.89
C VAL A 21 -18.84 -2.17 -16.42
N ILE A 22 -19.09 -3.34 -17.02
CA ILE A 22 -19.08 -3.45 -18.49
C ILE A 22 -20.43 -3.04 -19.16
N ASN A 23 -21.54 -2.91 -18.43
CA ASN A 23 -22.88 -2.89 -19.07
C ASN A 23 -23.79 -1.66 -18.81
N ASN A 24 -23.30 -0.49 -18.38
CA ASN A 24 -24.19 0.68 -18.17
C ASN A 24 -23.75 1.94 -18.95
N GLU A 25 -24.70 2.68 -19.54
CA GLU A 25 -24.43 3.90 -20.32
C GLU A 25 -23.92 5.06 -19.44
N ASP A 26 -24.33 5.11 -18.16
CA ASP A 26 -23.83 6.08 -17.19
C ASP A 26 -22.34 5.89 -16.88
N THR A 27 -21.86 4.64 -16.89
CA THR A 27 -20.43 4.33 -16.76
C THR A 27 -19.61 4.84 -17.94
N ILE A 28 -20.17 4.94 -19.15
CA ILE A 28 -19.47 5.45 -20.34
C ILE A 28 -19.24 6.97 -20.21
N LYS A 29 -20.21 7.72 -19.69
CA LYS A 29 -20.04 9.16 -19.37
C LYS A 29 -19.12 9.40 -18.17
N GLN A 30 -19.11 8.52 -17.17
CA GLN A 30 -18.15 8.63 -16.07
C GLN A 30 -16.71 8.31 -16.52
N LYS A 31 -16.55 7.35 -17.45
CA LYS A 31 -15.27 6.99 -18.08
C LYS A 31 -14.70 8.09 -18.97
N SER A 32 -15.53 9.02 -19.47
CA SER A 32 -15.05 10.20 -20.22
C SER A 32 -14.60 11.36 -19.32
N ILE A 33 -15.11 11.42 -18.09
CA ILE A 33 -14.70 12.39 -17.05
C ILE A 33 -13.44 11.90 -16.32
N ILE A 34 -13.34 10.60 -16.07
CA ILE A 34 -12.14 9.96 -15.53
C ILE A 34 -11.24 9.60 -16.72
N LYS A 35 -10.46 10.56 -17.22
CA LYS A 35 -9.22 10.20 -17.93
C LYS A 35 -8.35 9.47 -16.91
N GLN A 36 -8.51 8.16 -16.82
CA GLN A 36 -7.72 7.35 -15.92
C GLN A 36 -6.28 7.54 -16.36
N PHE A 37 -5.46 8.14 -15.49
CA PHE A 37 -4.02 8.17 -15.69
C PHE A 37 -3.56 6.72 -15.88
N VAL A 38 -3.30 6.33 -17.13
CA VAL A 38 -2.85 4.98 -17.47
C VAL A 38 -1.33 5.04 -17.49
N ARG A 39 -0.74 4.75 -16.34
CA ARG A 39 0.70 4.52 -16.30
C ARG A 39 1.05 3.26 -17.10
N SER A 40 2.26 3.24 -17.66
CA SER A 40 2.78 2.16 -18.52
C SER A 40 2.42 0.76 -17.98
N PRO A 41 1.86 -0.14 -18.81
CA PRO A 41 1.38 -1.46 -18.37
C PRO A 41 2.52 -2.43 -18.02
N ALA A 42 3.78 -2.04 -18.19
CA ALA A 42 4.93 -2.88 -17.88
C ALA A 42 5.07 -3.05 -16.36
N LYS A 43 4.92 -4.28 -15.89
CA LYS A 43 5.10 -4.63 -14.47
C LYS A 43 6.57 -4.53 -14.08
N ARG A 44 6.90 -3.59 -13.19
CA ARG A 44 8.27 -3.38 -12.70
C ARG A 44 8.44 -3.96 -11.30
N ALA A 45 8.43 -5.28 -11.19
CA ALA A 45 8.51 -5.99 -9.90
C ALA A 45 9.72 -5.56 -9.07
N GLY A 46 10.89 -5.49 -9.70
CA GLY A 46 12.14 -5.12 -9.02
C GLY A 46 12.09 -3.71 -8.43
N ILE A 47 11.48 -2.75 -9.15
CA ILE A 47 11.31 -1.38 -8.65
C ILE A 47 10.35 -1.37 -7.47
N ALA A 48 9.17 -1.99 -7.59
CA ALA A 48 8.18 -2.05 -6.51
C ALA A 48 8.74 -2.70 -5.22
N VAL A 49 9.49 -3.79 -5.36
CA VAL A 49 10.17 -4.43 -4.21
C VAL A 49 11.22 -3.47 -3.63
N SER A 50 12.04 -2.84 -4.48
CA SER A 50 13.08 -1.93 -4.02
C SER A 50 12.53 -0.70 -3.28
N GLU A 51 11.40 -0.15 -3.73
CA GLU A 51 10.71 0.97 -3.07
C GLU A 51 10.23 0.57 -1.67
N GLY A 52 9.60 -0.59 -1.54
CA GLY A 52 9.17 -1.10 -0.23
C GLY A 52 10.34 -1.40 0.72
N LEU A 53 11.42 -1.98 0.21
CA LEU A 53 12.63 -2.24 1.00
C LEU A 53 13.35 -0.94 1.39
N ALA A 54 13.40 0.04 0.49
CA ALA A 54 13.97 1.35 0.77
C ALA A 54 13.16 2.09 1.85
N PHE A 55 11.83 2.01 1.81
CA PHE A 55 10.96 2.52 2.87
C PHE A 55 11.26 1.86 4.21
N ASN A 56 11.34 0.52 4.27
CA ASN A 56 11.71 -0.21 5.48
C ASN A 56 13.07 0.23 6.02
N LEU A 57 14.08 0.25 5.17
CA LEU A 57 15.41 0.67 5.57
C LEU A 57 15.39 2.12 6.10
N GLY A 58 14.72 3.04 5.40
CA GLY A 58 14.60 4.43 5.80
C GLY A 58 13.91 4.61 7.15
N LEU A 59 12.78 3.92 7.36
CA LEU A 59 12.05 3.99 8.62
C LEU A 59 12.87 3.44 9.79
N ASN A 60 13.59 2.33 9.59
CA ASN A 60 14.50 1.79 10.60
C ASN A 60 15.67 2.74 10.89
N LEU A 61 16.35 3.25 9.86
CA LEU A 61 17.48 4.18 10.03
C LEU A 61 17.06 5.47 10.73
N TYR A 62 15.90 6.02 10.37
CA TYR A 62 15.32 7.17 11.05
C TYR A 62 15.05 6.87 12.53
N GLY A 63 14.40 5.74 12.81
CA GLY A 63 14.17 5.25 14.16
C GLY A 63 15.46 5.09 14.97
N ARG A 64 16.50 4.54 14.34
CA ARG A 64 17.77 4.21 14.98
C ARG A 64 18.61 5.44 15.28
N PHE A 65 18.75 6.33 14.32
CA PHE A 65 19.73 7.42 14.38
C PHE A 65 19.12 8.79 14.72
N VAL A 66 17.84 9.02 14.40
CA VAL A 66 17.19 10.33 14.64
C VAL A 66 16.38 10.31 15.93
N THR A 67 15.48 9.32 16.08
CA THR A 67 14.60 9.25 17.26
C THR A 67 15.12 8.34 18.36
N ASN A 68 16.13 7.52 18.06
CA ASN A 68 16.78 6.58 18.98
C ASN A 68 15.78 5.68 19.74
N VAL A 69 14.78 5.16 19.02
CA VAL A 69 13.75 4.30 19.59
C VAL A 69 14.23 2.85 19.72
N LYS A 70 13.79 2.17 20.78
CA LYS A 70 14.26 0.82 21.12
C LYS A 70 13.98 -0.21 20.03
N TRP A 71 12.80 -0.16 19.40
CA TRP A 71 12.39 -1.13 18.38
C TRP A 71 13.27 -1.08 17.11
N ALA A 72 13.88 0.07 16.81
CA ALA A 72 14.70 0.27 15.62
C ALA A 72 16.15 -0.22 15.78
N GLN A 73 16.57 -0.59 17.00
CA GLN A 73 17.91 -1.09 17.30
C GLN A 73 18.06 -2.56 16.88
N VAL A 74 17.89 -2.82 15.58
CA VAL A 74 17.99 -4.15 14.99
C VAL A 74 19.43 -4.63 15.01
N THR A 75 19.60 -5.89 15.38
CA THR A 75 20.88 -6.60 15.38
C THR A 75 20.72 -7.94 14.68
N LYS A 76 21.84 -8.58 14.31
CA LYS A 76 21.80 -9.95 13.77
C LYS A 76 21.10 -10.93 14.72
N SER A 77 21.29 -10.74 16.03
CA SER A 77 20.66 -11.57 17.05
C SER A 77 19.14 -11.39 17.10
N SER A 78 18.63 -10.16 16.98
CA SER A 78 17.19 -9.93 16.98
C SER A 78 16.51 -10.48 15.73
N ILE A 79 17.16 -10.35 14.57
CA ILE A 79 16.68 -10.97 13.31
C ILE A 79 16.63 -12.49 13.47
N GLN A 80 17.70 -13.11 13.97
CA GLN A 80 17.73 -14.55 14.21
C GLN A 80 16.64 -14.97 15.20
N TYR A 81 16.43 -14.18 16.26
CA TYR A 81 15.37 -14.42 17.23
C TYR A 81 13.99 -14.44 16.55
N ASN A 82 13.67 -13.41 15.76
CA ASN A 82 12.40 -13.32 15.04
C ASN A 82 12.18 -14.46 14.03
N LEU A 83 13.25 -14.94 13.39
CA LEU A 83 13.15 -16.05 12.44
C LEU A 83 13.00 -17.43 13.09
N THR A 84 13.42 -17.58 14.35
CA THR A 84 13.47 -18.88 15.06
C THR A 84 12.40 -19.05 16.13
N HIS A 85 11.82 -17.95 16.60
CA HIS A 85 10.81 -17.97 17.65
C HIS A 85 9.40 -17.87 17.06
N LYS A 86 8.43 -18.38 17.82
CA LYS A 86 7.02 -18.35 17.41
C LYS A 86 6.52 -16.91 17.37
N LEU A 87 5.59 -16.65 16.45
CA LEU A 87 4.84 -15.41 16.47
C LEU A 87 4.03 -15.30 17.76
N PHE A 88 3.86 -14.07 18.25
CA PHE A 88 3.04 -13.78 19.42
C PHE A 88 1.95 -12.77 19.09
N TRP A 89 0.96 -12.65 19.96
CA TRP A 89 -0.04 -11.59 19.86
C TRP A 89 0.43 -10.41 20.70
N ASP A 90 0.64 -9.25 20.08
CA ASP A 90 1.06 -8.05 20.80
C ASP A 90 -0.11 -7.27 21.38
N SER A 91 0.21 -6.20 22.10
CA SER A 91 -0.75 -5.27 22.70
C SER A 91 -0.44 -3.84 22.28
N ASP A 92 -0.06 -3.66 21.02
CA ASP A 92 0.34 -2.35 20.52
C ASP A 92 -0.83 -1.36 20.57
N GLY A 93 -0.49 -0.09 20.80
CA GLY A 93 -1.47 0.97 20.96
C GLY A 93 -2.34 1.13 19.72
N ILE A 94 -3.60 1.54 19.91
CA ILE A 94 -4.58 1.71 18.83
C ILE A 94 -4.07 2.57 17.66
N TYR A 95 -3.24 3.57 17.95
CA TYR A 95 -2.64 4.42 16.93
C TYR A 95 -1.71 3.64 15.99
N ILE A 96 -0.88 2.75 16.52
CA ILE A 96 0.04 1.95 15.72
C ILE A 96 -0.77 0.97 14.87
N ASN A 97 -1.68 0.22 15.51
CA ASN A 97 -2.43 -0.85 14.86
C ASN A 97 -3.47 -0.38 13.84
N LEU A 98 -4.06 0.81 14.04
CA LEU A 98 -5.12 1.32 13.17
C LEU A 98 -4.62 2.34 12.13
N PHE A 99 -3.47 2.98 12.37
CA PHE A 99 -2.95 4.02 11.47
C PHE A 99 -1.55 3.74 10.97
N ALA A 100 -0.54 3.66 11.84
CA ALA A 100 0.84 3.61 11.39
C ALA A 100 1.15 2.33 10.58
N HIS A 101 0.70 1.18 11.09
CA HIS A 101 0.84 -0.10 10.42
C HIS A 101 0.04 -0.17 9.11
N PRO A 102 -1.27 0.10 9.10
CA PRO A 102 -2.03 0.20 7.84
C PRO A 102 -1.41 1.18 6.83
N TYR A 103 -0.88 2.31 7.27
CA TYR A 103 -0.21 3.26 6.38
C TYR A 103 1.02 2.64 5.71
N ALA A 104 1.92 2.02 6.49
CA ALA A 104 3.08 1.31 5.95
C ALA A 104 2.65 0.18 4.98
N GLY A 105 1.64 -0.62 5.36
CA GLY A 105 1.06 -1.65 4.51
C GLY A 105 0.52 -1.11 3.18
N GLY A 106 -0.09 0.08 3.21
CA GLY A 106 -0.62 0.78 2.06
C GLY A 106 0.47 1.33 1.14
N LEU A 107 1.61 1.74 1.69
CA LEU A 107 2.76 2.13 0.88
C LEU A 107 3.30 0.95 0.07
N TYR A 108 3.50 -0.23 0.68
CA TYR A 108 3.93 -1.40 -0.10
C TYR A 108 2.92 -1.79 -1.19
N PHE A 109 1.63 -1.67 -0.89
CA PHE A 109 0.57 -1.89 -1.87
C PHE A 109 0.68 -0.89 -3.02
N ASN A 110 0.83 0.40 -2.71
CA ASN A 110 0.96 1.47 -3.71
C ASN A 110 2.23 1.34 -4.53
N ALA A 111 3.34 0.84 -3.98
CA ALA A 111 4.55 0.52 -4.75
C ALA A 111 4.26 -0.43 -5.90
N ALA A 112 3.44 -1.46 -5.66
CA ALA A 112 3.01 -2.35 -6.73
C ALA A 112 2.03 -1.68 -7.69
N ARG A 113 1.01 -0.97 -7.18
CA ARG A 113 0.01 -0.29 -8.02
C ARG A 113 0.63 0.73 -8.95
N ALA A 114 1.55 1.53 -8.43
CA ALA A 114 2.33 2.52 -9.17
C ALA A 114 3.17 1.85 -10.28
N ASN A 115 3.70 0.65 -10.03
CA ASN A 115 4.58 -0.08 -10.94
C ASN A 115 3.84 -1.10 -11.84
N GLY A 116 2.57 -0.86 -12.15
CA GLY A 116 1.80 -1.58 -13.18
C GLY A 116 1.13 -2.87 -12.70
N PHE A 117 1.16 -3.19 -11.40
CA PHE A 117 0.42 -4.32 -10.85
C PHE A 117 -1.04 -3.97 -10.60
N ASN A 118 -1.94 -4.93 -10.82
CA ASN A 118 -3.35 -4.76 -10.50
C ASN A 118 -3.62 -4.86 -8.99
N PHE A 119 -4.86 -4.59 -8.58
CA PHE A 119 -5.29 -4.66 -7.17
C PHE A 119 -4.87 -5.97 -6.50
N TRP A 120 -5.26 -7.11 -7.08
CA TRP A 120 -5.02 -8.44 -6.51
C TRP A 120 -3.53 -8.80 -6.40
N GLN A 121 -2.73 -8.43 -7.40
CA GLN A 121 -1.29 -8.65 -7.36
C GLN A 121 -0.61 -7.78 -6.30
N SER A 122 -1.13 -6.57 -6.07
CA SER A 122 -0.56 -5.61 -5.12
C SER A 122 -0.77 -6.03 -3.67
N ILE A 123 -1.78 -6.86 -3.38
CA ILE A 123 -1.99 -7.47 -2.06
C ILE A 123 -0.73 -8.20 -1.58
N LEU A 124 -0.07 -8.96 -2.47
CA LEU A 124 1.13 -9.71 -2.13
C LEU A 124 2.28 -8.81 -1.69
N PHE A 125 2.39 -7.61 -2.25
CA PHE A 125 3.41 -6.65 -1.85
C PHE A 125 3.14 -6.07 -0.46
N SER A 126 1.86 -5.81 -0.13
CA SER A 126 1.46 -5.41 1.21
C SER A 126 1.82 -6.44 2.26
N VAL A 127 1.51 -7.71 2.00
CA VAL A 127 1.84 -8.84 2.89
C VAL A 127 3.36 -9.02 2.98
N PHE A 128 4.06 -9.02 1.84
CA PHE A 128 5.50 -9.21 1.79
C PHE A 128 6.26 -8.10 2.52
N GLY A 129 5.98 -6.82 2.19
CA GLY A 129 6.64 -5.68 2.83
C GLY A 129 6.42 -5.64 4.34
N SER A 130 5.20 -5.94 4.79
CA SER A 130 4.87 -6.01 6.22
C SER A 130 5.60 -7.16 6.92
N SER A 131 5.72 -8.31 6.26
CA SER A 131 6.47 -9.45 6.79
C SER A 131 7.96 -9.12 6.88
N VAL A 132 8.55 -8.52 5.84
CA VAL A 132 9.95 -8.09 5.86
C VAL A 132 10.18 -7.11 7.00
N TRP A 133 9.28 -6.14 7.20
CA TRP A 133 9.37 -5.22 8.33
C TRP A 133 9.38 -5.94 9.68
N LYS A 134 8.47 -6.88 9.92
CA LYS A 134 8.40 -7.60 11.20
C LYS A 134 9.59 -8.52 11.46
N TYR A 135 10.17 -9.15 10.43
CA TYR A 135 11.33 -10.02 10.63
C TYR A 135 12.67 -9.28 10.64
N PHE A 136 12.79 -8.16 9.92
CA PHE A 136 14.08 -7.50 9.67
C PHE A 136 14.13 -6.01 10.04
N GLY A 137 12.98 -5.34 10.16
CA GLY A 137 12.87 -3.89 10.45
C GLY A 137 12.73 -3.55 11.93
N GLU A 138 12.33 -4.53 12.76
CA GLU A 138 12.14 -4.37 14.20
C GLU A 138 12.95 -5.42 14.98
N ASN A 139 13.40 -5.07 16.18
CA ASN A 139 14.04 -6.01 17.10
C ASN A 139 13.08 -6.68 18.10
N GLN A 140 11.81 -6.26 18.07
CA GLN A 140 10.74 -6.86 18.84
C GLN A 140 10.31 -8.18 18.17
N GLN A 141 9.76 -9.08 18.97
CA GLN A 141 9.23 -10.35 18.48
C GLN A 141 8.19 -10.10 17.39
N ALA A 142 8.18 -10.92 16.33
CA ALA A 142 7.22 -10.75 15.25
C ALA A 142 5.79 -11.07 15.73
N SER A 143 4.88 -10.15 15.44
CA SER A 143 3.49 -10.19 15.90
C SER A 143 2.53 -10.77 14.85
N ILE A 144 1.62 -11.64 15.29
CA ILE A 144 0.58 -12.24 14.45
C ILE A 144 -0.44 -11.18 14.03
N ASN A 145 -0.91 -10.36 14.98
CA ASN A 145 -1.93 -9.36 14.68
C ASN A 145 -1.40 -8.32 13.70
N ASP A 146 -0.14 -7.92 13.79
CA ASP A 146 0.42 -6.96 12.85
C ASP A 146 0.62 -7.57 11.46
N MET A 147 1.03 -8.84 11.38
CA MET A 147 1.15 -9.54 10.11
C MET A 147 -0.20 -9.67 9.37
N ILE A 148 -1.32 -9.49 10.05
CA ILE A 148 -2.68 -9.55 9.48
C ILE A 148 -3.29 -8.16 9.32
N ALA A 149 -3.28 -7.34 10.37
CA ALA A 149 -3.88 -6.01 10.41
C ALA A 149 -3.14 -5.02 9.52
N THR A 150 -1.79 -5.07 9.49
CA THR A 150 -0.96 -4.17 8.67
C THR A 150 -1.31 -4.35 7.18
N PRO A 151 -1.30 -5.58 6.60
CA PRO A 151 -1.63 -5.73 5.20
C PRO A 151 -3.10 -5.46 4.90
N ILE A 152 -4.04 -5.92 5.75
CA ILE A 152 -5.48 -5.73 5.49
C ILE A 152 -5.84 -4.25 5.49
N GLY A 153 -5.45 -3.52 6.54
CA GLY A 153 -5.66 -2.06 6.61
C GLY A 153 -4.92 -1.33 5.49
N GLY A 154 -3.73 -1.82 5.14
CA GLY A 154 -2.92 -1.28 4.07
C GLY A 154 -3.53 -1.42 2.68
N ILE A 155 -4.15 -2.55 2.36
CA ILE A 155 -4.85 -2.73 1.07
C ILE A 155 -5.98 -1.72 0.93
N ALA A 156 -6.78 -1.53 2.00
CA ALA A 156 -7.88 -0.57 1.99
C ALA A 156 -7.38 0.87 1.82
N LEU A 157 -6.44 1.29 2.67
CA LEU A 157 -5.91 2.65 2.64
C LEU A 157 -5.09 2.94 1.38
N GLY A 158 -4.29 1.98 0.93
CA GLY A 158 -3.49 2.04 -0.29
C GLY A 158 -4.37 2.22 -1.53
N GLU A 159 -5.40 1.39 -1.71
CA GLU A 159 -6.27 1.52 -2.87
C GLU A 159 -7.04 2.86 -2.89
N ILE A 160 -7.46 3.37 -1.73
CA ILE A 160 -8.10 4.69 -1.62
C ILE A 160 -7.11 5.78 -2.05
N THR A 161 -5.91 5.81 -1.45
CA THR A 161 -4.90 6.85 -1.72
C THR A 161 -4.41 6.80 -3.16
N HIS A 162 -4.19 5.60 -3.72
CA HIS A 162 -3.81 5.41 -5.11
C HIS A 162 -4.91 5.90 -6.07
N ARG A 163 -6.18 5.63 -5.80
CA ARG A 163 -7.27 6.16 -6.64
C ARG A 163 -7.37 7.67 -6.54
N LEU A 164 -7.30 8.22 -5.33
CA LEU A 164 -7.36 9.67 -5.11
C LEU A 164 -6.19 10.39 -5.78
N SER A 165 -4.98 9.84 -5.74
CA SER A 165 -3.81 10.41 -6.43
C SER A 165 -4.03 10.48 -7.95
N HIS A 166 -4.58 9.42 -8.53
CA HIS A 166 -4.84 9.32 -9.97
C HIS A 166 -6.00 10.20 -10.45
N LEU A 167 -6.87 10.67 -9.56
CA LEU A 167 -7.89 11.68 -9.89
C LEU A 167 -7.30 13.08 -10.05
N VAL A 168 -6.16 13.35 -9.41
CA VAL A 168 -5.49 14.66 -9.46
C VAL A 168 -4.52 14.74 -10.65
N LEU A 169 -3.99 13.61 -11.10
CA LEU A 169 -3.09 13.54 -12.24
C LEU A 169 -3.80 13.84 -13.57
N ASP A 170 -3.22 14.72 -14.38
CA ASP A 170 -3.72 15.08 -15.71
C ASP A 170 -2.55 15.25 -16.71
N ASP A 171 -2.38 14.25 -17.58
CA ASP A 171 -1.33 14.22 -18.60
C ASP A 171 -1.48 15.28 -19.71
N SER A 172 -2.65 15.94 -19.80
CA SER A 172 -2.86 17.02 -20.76
C SER A 172 -2.25 18.35 -20.32
N GLN A 173 -1.99 18.53 -19.03
CA GLN A 173 -1.37 19.74 -18.48
C GLN A 173 0.14 19.75 -18.73
N ARG A 174 0.74 20.94 -18.78
CA ARG A 174 2.20 21.15 -18.91
C ARG A 174 2.69 22.24 -17.96
N GLY A 175 4.00 22.28 -17.71
CA GLY A 175 4.65 23.29 -16.86
C GLY A 175 4.19 23.24 -15.40
N TRP A 176 4.06 24.41 -14.77
CA TRP A 176 3.76 24.54 -13.34
C TRP A 176 2.44 23.91 -12.89
N LYS A 177 1.42 23.87 -13.78
CA LYS A 177 0.13 23.21 -13.46
C LYS A 177 0.29 21.70 -13.33
N ARG A 178 1.03 21.08 -14.26
CA ARG A 178 1.35 19.66 -14.19
C ARG A 178 2.17 19.33 -12.94
N PHE A 179 3.20 20.13 -12.67
CA PHE A 179 4.00 19.97 -11.46
C PHE A 179 3.15 20.05 -10.18
N GLY A 180 2.23 21.01 -10.09
CA GLY A 180 1.32 21.14 -8.96
C GLY A 180 0.43 19.90 -8.77
N ASN A 181 -0.13 19.36 -9.86
CA ASN A 181 -0.95 18.15 -9.82
C ASN A 181 -0.14 16.90 -9.41
N GLU A 182 1.07 16.74 -9.95
CA GLU A 182 1.99 15.65 -9.59
C GLU A 182 2.43 15.74 -8.12
N LEU A 183 2.70 16.95 -7.61
CA LEU A 183 3.03 17.19 -6.21
C LEU A 183 1.85 16.86 -5.29
N LEU A 184 0.64 17.30 -5.63
CA LEU A 184 -0.58 17.01 -4.86
C LEU A 184 -0.89 15.50 -4.86
N ALA A 185 -0.80 14.83 -6.00
CA ALA A 185 -0.91 13.38 -6.10
C ALA A 185 0.13 12.69 -5.23
N GLY A 186 1.35 13.23 -5.19
CA GLY A 186 2.43 12.77 -4.35
C GLY A 186 2.23 12.95 -2.85
N ILE A 187 1.55 14.02 -2.42
CA ILE A 187 1.18 14.20 -1.01
C ILE A 187 0.13 13.16 -0.59
N ILE A 188 -0.81 12.85 -1.49
CA ILE A 188 -1.87 11.85 -1.23
C ILE A 188 -1.27 10.43 -1.20
N SER A 189 -0.34 10.13 -2.08
CA SER A 189 0.34 8.84 -2.19
C SER A 189 1.82 9.06 -2.46
N PRO A 190 2.67 9.08 -1.40
CA PRO A 190 4.09 9.40 -1.54
C PRO A 190 4.86 8.49 -2.50
N ILE A 191 4.42 7.24 -2.64
CA ILE A 191 5.05 6.31 -3.57
C ILE A 191 4.65 6.56 -5.02
N ASP A 192 3.46 7.10 -5.28
CA ASP A 192 3.12 7.56 -6.63
C ASP A 192 4.05 8.72 -7.05
N LEU A 193 4.43 9.62 -6.14
CA LEU A 193 5.43 10.67 -6.41
C LEU A 193 6.79 10.10 -6.80
N LEU A 194 7.31 9.19 -5.98
CA LEU A 194 8.61 8.57 -6.23
C LEU A 194 8.62 7.94 -7.60
N ALA A 195 7.55 7.24 -7.92
CA ALA A 195 7.47 6.52 -9.15
C ALA A 195 7.29 7.49 -10.35
N LEU A 196 6.67 8.66 -10.21
CA LEU A 196 6.66 9.69 -11.27
C LEU A 196 8.06 10.20 -11.67
N LEU A 197 9.08 10.02 -10.82
CA LEU A 197 10.47 10.44 -11.06
C LEU A 197 11.32 9.38 -11.79
N ILE A 198 10.78 8.18 -12.07
CA ILE A 198 11.50 6.99 -12.61
C ILE A 198 10.77 6.34 -13.79
#